data_AF-A0A6N7MA47-F1
#
_entry.id   AF-A0A6N7MA47-F1
#
_cell.length_a   1.000
_cell.length_b   1.000
_cell.length_c   1.000
_cell.angle_alpha   90.00
_cell.angle_beta   90.00
_cell.angle_gamma   90.00
#
_symmetry.space_group_name_H-M   'P 1'
#
loop_
_entity.id
_entity.type
_entity.pdbx_description
1 polymer ?
#
loop_
_entity_poly.entity_id
_entity_poly.type
_entity_poly.pdbx_seq_one_letter_code
_entity_poly.pdbx_strand_id
1 'polypeptide(L)'
;MNGKNKSKSVLTVTIDPDGKRIASGSLDESIRIWDKNTGGLVAHFYGHSENIYDLDFSPDGKHIASASRDKTIKIWDPEKGELIRTLSGHSMSVFAVQFSPDGYYLITGSLDQTTRLWELSTGNCIYTYTGHQGGVNDVCFGPDGKTFASCSNDQTIRLWIIEPEIFVNYYYKNELDKEISTNELFAPKSKSESREVYRKRLDKAEEFKKEIHSRFYKEYREKLRKNKLIKKNK
;
A
#
# COMPACT_ATOMS: atom_id res chain seq x y z
N MET A 1 18.50 -34.33 -5.39
CA MET A 1 19.07 -33.66 -4.21
C MET A 1 19.90 -32.47 -4.68
N ASN A 2 19.40 -31.24 -4.55
CA ASN A 2 20.20 -30.03 -4.78
C ASN A 2 20.10 -29.15 -3.54
N GLY A 3 20.88 -29.51 -2.52
CA GLY A 3 21.12 -28.67 -1.35
C GLY A 3 21.98 -27.48 -1.76
N LYS A 4 21.36 -26.41 -2.25
CA LYS A 4 22.03 -25.11 -2.26
C LYS A 4 22.10 -24.67 -0.80
N ASN A 5 23.32 -24.59 -0.28
CA ASN A 5 23.64 -23.95 0.99
C ASN A 5 23.34 -22.44 0.82
N LYS A 6 22.06 -22.06 0.80
CA LYS A 6 21.64 -20.66 0.63
C LYS A 6 22.11 -19.91 1.87
N SER A 7 22.85 -18.83 1.67
CA SER A 7 23.26 -17.95 2.76
C SER A 7 22.01 -17.52 3.54
N LYS A 8 22.04 -17.64 4.87
CA LYS A 8 20.96 -17.18 5.76
C LYS A 8 21.09 -15.70 6.12
N SER A 9 21.78 -14.91 5.29
CA SER A 9 21.93 -13.48 5.52
C SER A 9 20.55 -12.83 5.62
N VAL A 10 20.32 -12.11 6.70
CA VAL A 10 19.17 -11.23 6.87
C VAL A 10 19.46 -9.95 6.08
N LEU A 11 18.52 -9.53 5.23
CA LEU A 11 18.67 -8.34 4.40
C LEU A 11 17.84 -7.17 4.89
N THR A 12 16.71 -7.45 5.53
CA THR A 12 15.77 -6.45 6.01
C THR A 12 15.15 -6.90 7.32
N VAL A 13 14.80 -5.92 8.16
CA VAL A 13 14.04 -6.11 9.39
C VAL A 13 13.02 -4.99 9.49
N THR A 14 11.85 -5.31 10.02
CA THR A 14 10.81 -4.33 10.35
C THR A 14 10.17 -4.67 11.70
N ILE A 15 9.60 -3.67 12.36
CA ILE A 15 8.92 -3.81 13.64
C ILE A 15 7.43 -3.57 13.40
N ASP A 16 6.57 -4.35 14.03
CA ASP A 16 5.14 -4.14 13.92
C ASP A 16 4.66 -2.85 14.64
N PRO A 17 3.46 -2.34 14.33
CA PRO A 17 3.04 -1.02 14.82
C PRO A 17 2.90 -0.93 16.35
N ASP A 18 2.58 -2.05 17.02
CA ASP A 18 2.50 -2.09 18.48
C ASP A 18 3.86 -2.31 19.16
N GLY A 19 4.89 -2.57 18.35
CA GLY A 19 6.27 -2.68 18.78
C GLY A 19 6.63 -3.99 19.48
N LYS A 20 5.77 -5.03 19.40
CA LYS A 20 5.98 -6.32 20.08
C LYS A 20 6.62 -7.38 19.20
N ARG A 21 6.55 -7.24 17.88
CA ARG A 21 7.09 -8.23 16.94
C ARG A 21 8.12 -7.60 16.02
N ILE A 22 9.13 -8.40 15.67
CA ILE A 22 10.11 -8.10 14.63
C ILE A 22 9.89 -9.08 13.49
N ALA A 23 9.84 -8.62 12.26
CA ALA A 23 9.89 -9.47 11.08
C ALA A 23 11.24 -9.28 10.36
N SER A 24 11.74 -10.33 9.69
CA SER A 24 12.93 -10.23 8.83
C SER A 24 12.76 -10.98 7.52
N GLY A 25 13.38 -10.45 6.47
CA GLY A 25 13.50 -11.10 5.16
C GLY A 25 14.95 -11.50 4.89
N SER A 26 15.14 -12.63 4.22
CA SER A 26 16.47 -13.22 4.04
C SER A 26 16.77 -13.67 2.61
N LEU A 27 18.07 -13.82 2.33
CA LEU A 27 18.57 -14.52 1.14
C LEU A 27 18.11 -15.98 1.06
N ASP A 28 17.71 -16.60 2.17
CA ASP A 28 17.17 -17.97 2.20
C ASP A 28 15.67 -18.05 1.82
N GLU A 29 15.08 -16.94 1.37
CA GLU A 29 13.71 -16.83 0.84
C GLU A 29 12.62 -16.94 1.91
N SER A 30 13.02 -16.98 3.18
CA SER A 30 12.11 -17.03 4.30
C SER A 30 11.82 -15.66 4.88
N ILE A 31 10.62 -15.55 5.44
CA ILE A 31 10.25 -14.51 6.39
C ILE A 31 10.13 -15.18 7.76
N ARG A 32 10.67 -14.51 8.77
CA ARG A 32 10.62 -14.94 10.17
C ARG A 32 10.05 -13.82 11.01
N ILE A 33 9.26 -14.17 12.01
CA ILE A 33 8.70 -13.24 12.99
C ILE A 33 9.15 -13.69 14.37
N TRP A 34 9.63 -12.75 15.16
CA TRP A 34 10.04 -12.95 16.54
C TRP A 34 9.22 -12.09 17.47
N ASP A 35 8.97 -12.61 18.66
CA ASP A 35 8.55 -11.80 19.79
C ASP A 35 9.77 -10.99 20.26
N LYS A 36 9.64 -9.67 20.23
CA LYS A 36 10.74 -8.74 20.53
C LYS A 36 11.20 -8.84 21.99
N ASN A 37 10.30 -9.13 22.91
CA ASN A 37 10.59 -9.11 24.35
C ASN A 37 11.31 -10.38 24.81
N THR A 38 10.93 -11.52 24.23
CA THR A 38 11.46 -12.84 24.59
C THR A 38 12.57 -13.30 23.64
N GLY A 39 12.63 -12.76 22.42
CA GLY A 39 13.50 -13.24 21.34
C GLY A 39 13.05 -14.57 20.72
N GLY A 40 11.89 -15.10 21.12
CA GLY A 40 11.35 -16.35 20.61
C GLY A 40 10.86 -16.23 19.17
N LEU A 41 11.14 -17.23 18.34
CA LEU A 41 10.59 -17.33 16.98
C LEU A 41 9.10 -17.68 17.07
N VAL A 42 8.24 -16.78 16.56
CA VAL A 42 6.78 -16.90 16.56
C VAL A 42 6.29 -17.54 15.28
N ALA A 43 6.81 -17.10 14.13
CA ALA A 43 6.40 -17.62 12.83
C ALA A 43 7.59 -17.70 11.86
N HIS A 44 7.50 -18.62 10.92
CA HIS A 44 8.51 -18.85 9.89
C HIS A 44 7.83 -19.38 8.64
N PHE A 45 7.83 -18.60 7.57
CA PHE A 45 7.09 -18.93 6.35
C PHE A 45 7.94 -18.73 5.09
N TYR A 46 7.60 -19.53 4.08
CA TYR A 46 8.22 -19.59 2.76
C TYR A 46 7.18 -19.31 1.69
N GLY A 47 7.63 -18.81 0.53
CA GLY A 47 6.77 -18.74 -0.66
C GLY A 47 7.26 -17.79 -1.74
N HIS A 48 8.27 -16.96 -1.46
CA HIS A 48 9.11 -16.39 -2.51
C HIS A 48 10.02 -17.47 -3.10
N SER A 49 10.33 -17.36 -4.39
CA SER A 49 11.24 -18.28 -5.09
C SER A 49 12.68 -17.79 -5.16
N GLU A 50 12.93 -16.56 -4.71
CA GLU A 50 14.23 -15.93 -4.61
C GLU A 50 14.30 -14.96 -3.42
N ASN A 51 15.45 -14.29 -3.25
CA ASN A 51 15.77 -13.48 -2.07
C ASN A 51 14.72 -12.41 -1.76
N ILE A 52 14.52 -12.14 -0.47
CA ILE A 52 13.66 -11.06 0.01
C ILE A 52 14.53 -9.88 0.36
N TYR A 53 14.32 -8.76 -0.32
CA TYR A 53 15.13 -7.55 -0.16
C TYR A 53 14.54 -6.59 0.87
N ASP A 54 13.21 -6.54 0.97
CA ASP A 54 12.55 -5.59 1.87
C ASP A 54 11.22 -6.14 2.41
N LEU A 55 10.83 -5.62 3.58
CA LEU A 55 9.63 -5.98 4.32
C LEU A 55 9.03 -4.75 4.98
N ASP A 56 7.71 -4.68 5.01
CA ASP A 56 7.01 -3.67 5.80
C ASP A 56 5.75 -4.24 6.46
N PHE A 57 5.42 -3.74 7.65
CA PHE A 57 4.16 -4.04 8.31
C PHE A 57 3.09 -3.02 7.90
N SER A 58 1.85 -3.48 7.72
CA SER A 58 0.74 -2.54 7.60
C SER A 58 0.60 -1.73 8.89
N PRO A 59 0.09 -0.48 8.82
CA PRO A 59 -0.11 0.36 10.01
C PRO A 59 -1.02 -0.25 11.08
N ASP A 60 -1.89 -1.20 10.70
CA ASP A 60 -2.75 -1.94 11.63
C ASP A 60 -2.16 -3.28 12.10
N GLY A 61 -0.96 -3.64 11.62
CA GLY A 61 -0.21 -4.84 11.99
C GLY A 61 -0.80 -6.16 11.46
N LYS A 62 -1.84 -6.11 10.63
CA LYS A 62 -2.52 -7.30 10.09
C LYS A 62 -1.89 -7.89 8.85
N HIS A 63 -1.01 -7.13 8.19
CA HIS A 63 -0.34 -7.56 6.98
C HIS A 63 1.15 -7.31 7.04
N ILE A 64 1.91 -8.18 6.39
CA ILE A 64 3.29 -7.92 5.98
C ILE A 64 3.33 -7.87 4.46
N ALA A 65 4.00 -6.86 3.90
CA ALA A 65 4.37 -6.82 2.50
C ALA A 65 5.85 -7.18 2.37
N SER A 66 6.20 -7.84 1.27
CA SER A 66 7.57 -8.32 1.02
C SER A 66 7.96 -8.12 -0.43
N ALA A 67 9.15 -7.57 -0.66
CA ALA A 67 9.72 -7.32 -1.99
C ALA A 67 10.83 -8.33 -2.29
N SER A 68 10.82 -8.93 -3.48
CA SER A 68 11.74 -10.01 -3.82
C SER A 68 12.42 -9.86 -5.17
N ARG A 69 13.60 -10.52 -5.26
CA ARG A 69 14.32 -10.78 -6.51
C ARG A 69 13.48 -11.55 -7.53
N ASP A 70 12.49 -12.32 -7.08
CA ASP A 70 11.55 -13.05 -7.95
C ASP A 70 10.56 -12.14 -8.71
N LYS A 71 10.74 -10.81 -8.60
CA LYS A 71 9.99 -9.75 -9.30
C LYS A 71 8.56 -9.57 -8.79
N THR A 72 8.22 -10.23 -7.68
CA THR A 72 6.90 -10.13 -7.07
C THR A 72 6.95 -9.41 -5.74
N ILE A 73 5.78 -8.91 -5.34
CA ILE A 73 5.50 -8.52 -3.97
C ILE A 73 4.51 -9.51 -3.39
N LYS A 74 4.72 -9.96 -2.16
CA LYS A 74 3.75 -10.84 -1.48
C LYS A 74 3.21 -10.20 -0.21
N ILE A 75 1.92 -10.41 0.02
CA ILE A 75 1.17 -9.96 1.19
C ILE A 75 0.85 -11.17 2.05
N TRP A 76 1.17 -11.08 3.33
CA TRP A 76 1.08 -12.18 4.29
C TRP A 76 0.18 -11.83 5.45
N ASP A 77 -0.47 -12.84 6.02
CA ASP A 77 -1.04 -12.79 7.36
C ASP A 77 0.08 -13.14 8.35
N PRO A 78 0.56 -12.20 9.20
CA PRO A 78 1.65 -12.45 10.12
C PRO A 78 1.27 -13.36 11.30
N GLU A 79 -0.03 -13.48 11.62
CA GLU A 79 -0.49 -14.38 12.70
C GLU A 79 -0.54 -15.82 12.23
N LYS A 80 -1.01 -16.04 11.00
CA LYS A 80 -1.16 -17.38 10.43
C LYS A 80 0.06 -17.85 9.64
N GLY A 81 0.93 -16.93 9.24
CA GLY A 81 2.03 -17.21 8.32
C GLY A 81 1.55 -17.60 6.91
N GLU A 82 0.35 -17.15 6.52
CA GLU A 82 -0.28 -17.51 5.26
C GLU A 82 -0.07 -16.43 4.19
N LEU A 83 0.18 -16.88 2.96
CA LEU A 83 0.21 -16.00 1.79
C LEU A 83 -1.22 -15.57 1.44
N ILE A 84 -1.52 -14.28 1.57
CA ILE A 84 -2.82 -13.70 1.19
C ILE A 84 -2.84 -13.41 -0.31
N ARG A 85 -1.77 -12.82 -0.85
CA ARG A 85 -1.74 -12.33 -2.22
C ARG A 85 -0.32 -12.24 -2.78
N THR A 86 -0.18 -12.50 -4.08
CA THR A 86 1.00 -12.14 -4.86
C THR A 86 0.65 -11.00 -5.82
N LEU A 87 1.42 -9.93 -5.79
CA LEU A 87 1.34 -8.81 -6.72
C LEU A 87 2.44 -8.98 -7.76
N SER A 88 2.03 -9.09 -9.02
CA SER A 88 2.93 -9.27 -10.17
C SER A 88 2.76 -8.11 -11.13
N GLY A 89 3.86 -7.66 -11.73
CA GLY A 89 3.82 -6.59 -12.72
C GLY A 89 5.18 -5.93 -12.97
N HIS A 90 6.07 -5.91 -11.98
CA HIS A 90 7.47 -5.54 -12.21
C HIS A 90 8.17 -6.55 -13.12
N SER A 91 9.05 -6.06 -13.99
CA SER A 91 9.76 -6.90 -14.96
C SER A 91 11.13 -7.39 -14.45
N MET A 92 11.61 -6.80 -13.36
CA MET A 92 12.87 -7.11 -12.68
C MET A 92 12.68 -7.13 -11.15
N SER A 93 13.74 -7.42 -10.41
CA SER A 93 13.75 -7.51 -8.94
C SER A 93 13.05 -6.31 -8.29
N VAL A 94 12.24 -6.57 -7.27
CA VAL A 94 11.66 -5.52 -6.42
C VAL A 94 12.58 -5.36 -5.22
N PHE A 95 13.09 -4.15 -5.00
CA PHE A 95 14.04 -3.89 -3.93
C PHE A 95 13.41 -3.29 -2.69
N ALA A 96 12.30 -2.58 -2.84
CA ALA A 96 11.69 -1.88 -1.73
C ALA A 96 10.17 -1.91 -1.81
N VAL A 97 9.54 -1.93 -0.65
CA VAL A 97 8.08 -1.93 -0.49
C VAL A 97 7.70 -1.19 0.78
N GLN A 98 6.67 -0.37 0.72
CA GLN A 98 6.15 0.30 1.91
C GLN A 98 4.63 0.47 1.83
N PHE A 99 3.95 0.28 2.96
CA PHE A 99 2.55 0.62 3.12
C PHE A 99 2.36 2.13 3.19
N SER A 100 1.24 2.59 2.64
CA SER A 100 0.77 3.94 2.92
C SER A 100 0.43 4.08 4.41
N PRO A 101 0.53 5.29 4.99
CA PRO A 101 0.19 5.52 6.40
C PRO A 101 -1.23 5.11 6.78
N ASP A 102 -2.13 5.03 5.79
CA ASP A 102 -3.49 4.57 5.97
C ASP A 102 -3.70 3.05 5.76
N GLY A 103 -2.70 2.34 5.24
CA GLY A 103 -2.71 0.90 5.02
C GLY A 103 -3.45 0.42 3.77
N TYR A 104 -4.00 1.30 2.94
CA TYR A 104 -4.79 0.89 1.76
C TYR A 104 -3.96 0.66 0.51
N TYR A 105 -2.75 1.21 0.48
CA TYR A 105 -1.88 1.15 -0.67
C TYR A 105 -0.48 0.66 -0.31
N LEU A 106 0.24 0.24 -1.34
CA LEU A 106 1.67 -0.03 -1.29
C LEU A 106 2.37 0.75 -2.38
N ILE A 107 3.54 1.28 -2.07
CA ILE A 107 4.50 1.74 -3.07
C ILE A 107 5.67 0.76 -3.15
N THR A 108 6.20 0.54 -4.35
CA THR A 108 7.28 -0.44 -4.57
C THR A 108 8.33 0.09 -5.51
N GLY A 109 9.61 -0.06 -5.17
CA GLY A 109 10.75 0.29 -6.02
C GLY A 109 11.39 -0.94 -6.66
N SER A 110 11.71 -0.89 -7.95
CA SER A 110 12.28 -2.02 -8.68
C SER A 110 13.52 -1.66 -9.50
N LEU A 111 14.34 -2.68 -9.74
CA LEU A 111 15.43 -2.67 -10.71
C LEU A 111 14.95 -2.32 -12.14
N ASP A 112 13.66 -2.48 -12.44
CA ASP A 112 13.07 -2.08 -13.72
C ASP A 112 12.93 -0.56 -13.91
N GLN A 113 13.51 0.23 -12.98
CA GLN A 113 13.56 1.69 -12.99
C GLN A 113 12.21 2.36 -12.73
N THR A 114 11.20 1.60 -12.30
CA THR A 114 9.88 2.12 -11.97
C THR A 114 9.59 2.05 -10.49
N THR A 115 8.77 3.00 -10.02
CA THR A 115 8.00 2.84 -8.79
C THR A 115 6.57 2.50 -9.15
N ARG A 116 5.90 1.61 -8.40
CA ARG A 116 4.48 1.29 -8.63
C ARG A 116 3.67 1.53 -7.37
N LEU A 117 2.43 1.96 -7.57
CA LEU A 117 1.42 2.10 -6.54
C LEU A 117 0.38 0.99 -6.73
N TRP A 118 0.11 0.26 -5.66
CA TRP A 118 -0.79 -0.88 -5.65
C TRP A 118 -1.93 -0.63 -4.68
N GLU A 119 -3.14 -0.97 -5.08
CA GLU A 119 -4.29 -1.00 -4.16
C GLU A 119 -4.34 -2.35 -3.45
N LEU A 120 -4.26 -2.36 -2.12
CA LEU A 120 -4.17 -3.59 -1.33
C LEU A 120 -5.41 -4.47 -1.48
N SER A 121 -6.59 -3.86 -1.52
CA SER A 121 -7.87 -4.59 -1.54
C SER A 121 -8.07 -5.42 -2.81
N THR A 122 -7.64 -4.88 -3.97
CA THR A 122 -7.77 -5.54 -5.27
C THR A 122 -6.49 -6.27 -5.67
N GLY A 123 -5.33 -5.80 -5.22
CA GLY A 123 -4.02 -6.24 -5.69
C GLY A 123 -3.60 -5.62 -7.02
N ASN A 124 -4.35 -4.64 -7.53
CA ASN A 124 -4.07 -4.05 -8.81
C ASN A 124 -2.98 -2.98 -8.69
N CYS A 125 -2.09 -2.94 -9.68
CA CYS A 125 -1.22 -1.79 -9.91
C CYS A 125 -2.07 -0.66 -10.47
N ILE A 126 -2.28 0.39 -9.68
CA ILE A 126 -3.12 1.55 -10.08
C ILE A 126 -2.29 2.64 -10.76
N TYR A 127 -0.98 2.69 -10.51
CA TYR A 127 -0.09 3.65 -11.18
C TYR A 127 1.33 3.11 -11.30
N THR A 128 2.01 3.47 -12.38
CA THR A 128 3.44 3.22 -12.59
C THR A 128 4.16 4.55 -12.81
N TYR A 129 5.02 4.92 -11.88
CA TYR A 129 5.84 6.12 -11.95
C TYR A 129 7.12 5.82 -12.73
N THR A 130 7.26 6.46 -13.88
CA THR A 130 8.45 6.39 -14.74
C THR A 130 9.25 7.68 -14.62
N GLY A 131 10.58 7.59 -14.69
CA GLY A 131 11.44 8.77 -14.79
C GLY A 131 12.87 8.53 -14.32
N HIS A 132 13.08 7.59 -13.39
CA HIS A 132 14.42 7.12 -13.06
C HIS A 132 15.09 6.45 -14.26
N GLN A 133 16.42 6.57 -14.34
CA GLN A 133 17.26 5.96 -15.37
C GLN A 133 18.12 4.81 -14.83
N GLY A 134 17.82 4.38 -13.60
CA GLY A 134 18.49 3.33 -12.87
C GLY A 134 17.51 2.63 -11.94
N GLY A 135 17.89 1.46 -11.44
CA GLY A 135 17.06 0.70 -10.51
C GLY A 135 16.70 1.51 -9.27
N VAL A 136 15.42 1.48 -8.90
CA VAL A 136 14.90 2.13 -7.68
C VAL A 136 15.23 1.25 -6.49
N ASN A 137 16.09 1.75 -5.61
CA ASN A 137 16.64 0.98 -4.50
C ASN A 137 15.76 1.08 -3.24
N ASP A 138 15.12 2.23 -3.03
CA ASP A 138 14.30 2.48 -1.86
C ASP A 138 13.19 3.48 -2.17
N VAL A 139 12.14 3.45 -1.36
CA VAL A 139 10.93 4.26 -1.47
C VAL A 139 10.37 4.59 -0.09
N CYS A 140 9.84 5.80 0.09
CA CYS A 140 9.31 6.24 1.38
C CYS A 140 8.13 7.21 1.21
N PHE A 141 6.98 6.87 1.78
CA PHE A 141 5.80 7.71 1.88
C PHE A 141 6.05 8.93 2.77
N GLY A 142 5.48 10.05 2.33
CA GLY A 142 5.25 11.18 3.22
C GLY A 142 4.23 10.81 4.30
N PRO A 143 4.33 11.38 5.52
CA PRO A 143 3.37 11.11 6.60
C PRO A 143 1.91 11.45 6.26
N ASP A 144 1.70 12.34 5.28
CA ASP A 144 0.37 12.72 4.79
C ASP A 144 -0.25 11.71 3.82
N GLY A 145 0.52 10.69 3.42
CA GLY A 145 0.19 9.69 2.41
C GLY A 145 0.18 10.21 0.97
N LYS A 146 0.21 11.53 0.75
CA LYS A 146 -0.05 12.17 -0.56
C LYS A 146 1.18 12.27 -1.45
N THR A 147 2.34 12.06 -0.87
CA THR A 147 3.63 12.12 -1.55
C THR A 147 4.46 10.91 -1.18
N PHE A 148 5.45 10.61 -2.02
CA PHE A 148 6.51 9.68 -1.65
C PHE A 148 7.83 10.12 -2.28
N ALA A 149 8.94 9.67 -1.69
CA ALA A 149 10.28 9.79 -2.23
C ALA A 149 10.75 8.45 -2.78
N SER A 150 11.60 8.47 -3.81
CA SER A 150 12.33 7.29 -4.28
C SER A 150 13.80 7.62 -4.51
N CYS A 151 14.69 6.69 -4.23
CA CYS A 151 16.12 6.81 -4.54
C CYS A 151 16.55 5.72 -5.53
N SER A 152 17.53 6.02 -6.39
CA SER A 152 17.90 5.10 -7.47
C SER A 152 19.39 5.12 -7.81
N ASN A 153 19.82 4.07 -8.52
CA ASN A 153 21.17 3.94 -9.08
C ASN A 153 21.52 5.02 -10.12
N ASP A 154 20.55 5.80 -10.59
CA ASP A 154 20.79 7.01 -11.39
C ASP A 154 21.32 8.21 -10.58
N GLN A 155 21.67 8.00 -9.31
CA GLN A 155 22.22 9.01 -8.40
C GLN A 155 21.23 10.13 -8.06
N THR A 156 19.93 9.88 -8.22
CA THR A 156 18.88 10.87 -7.90
C THR A 156 17.94 10.39 -6.80
N ILE A 157 17.40 11.35 -6.07
CA ILE A 157 16.18 11.21 -5.27
C ILE A 157 15.07 11.96 -6.00
N ARG A 158 13.91 11.33 -6.16
CA ARG A 158 12.73 11.96 -6.76
C ARG A 158 11.61 12.04 -5.74
N LEU A 159 10.89 13.17 -5.78
CA LEU A 159 9.68 13.40 -5.00
C LEU A 159 8.48 13.33 -5.94
N TRP A 160 7.50 12.53 -5.54
CA TRP A 160 6.32 12.24 -6.34
C TRP A 160 5.07 12.66 -5.59
N ILE A 161 4.07 13.10 -6.34
CA ILE A 161 2.73 13.36 -5.84
C ILE A 161 1.87 12.19 -6.28
N ILE A 162 1.18 11.57 -5.34
CA ILE A 162 0.23 10.51 -5.64
C ILE A 162 -1.07 11.15 -6.12
N GLU A 163 -1.58 10.64 -7.24
CA GLU A 163 -2.60 11.37 -7.98
C GLU A 163 -3.84 11.69 -7.14
N PRO A 164 -4.42 12.89 -7.32
CA PRO A 164 -5.53 13.37 -6.49
C PRO A 164 -6.76 12.50 -6.62
N GLU A 165 -6.96 11.86 -7.78
CA GLU A 165 -8.12 11.02 -8.07
C GLU A 165 -8.10 9.73 -7.23
N ILE A 166 -6.90 9.19 -6.95
CA ILE A 166 -6.70 8.07 -6.04
C ILE A 166 -7.04 8.50 -4.60
N PHE A 167 -6.57 9.68 -4.19
CA PHE A 167 -6.87 10.26 -2.87
C PHE A 167 -8.34 10.60 -2.67
N VAL A 168 -8.99 11.13 -3.70
CA VAL A 168 -10.43 11.36 -3.74
C VAL A 168 -11.12 10.01 -3.57
N ASN A 169 -10.88 9.00 -4.40
CA ASN A 169 -11.57 7.71 -4.23
C ASN A 169 -11.40 7.10 -2.82
N TYR A 170 -10.21 7.24 -2.23
CA TYR A 170 -9.94 6.78 -0.87
C TYR A 170 -10.66 7.58 0.23
N TYR A 171 -10.48 8.91 0.26
CA TYR A 171 -11.13 9.79 1.25
C TYR A 171 -12.65 9.63 1.19
N TYR A 172 -13.18 9.45 -0.03
CA TYR A 172 -14.59 9.25 -0.26
C TYR A 172 -15.07 7.94 0.30
N LYS A 173 -14.35 6.84 0.05
CA LYS A 173 -14.72 5.53 0.59
C LYS A 173 -14.78 5.59 2.11
N ASN A 174 -13.78 6.18 2.76
CA ASN A 174 -13.74 6.26 4.22
C ASN A 174 -14.75 7.23 4.84
N GLU A 175 -14.91 8.44 4.30
CA GLU A 175 -15.90 9.39 4.82
C GLU A 175 -17.32 8.90 4.53
N LEU A 176 -17.56 8.30 3.36
CA LEU A 176 -18.82 7.63 3.06
C LEU A 176 -19.09 6.47 4.02
N ASP A 177 -18.11 5.60 4.30
CA ASP A 177 -18.29 4.46 5.21
C ASP A 177 -18.55 4.94 6.65
N LYS A 178 -17.90 6.03 7.09
CA LYS A 178 -18.21 6.71 8.36
C LYS A 178 -19.60 7.33 8.36
N GLU A 179 -19.99 8.01 7.30
CA GLU A 179 -21.28 8.70 7.19
C GLU A 179 -22.42 7.69 7.08
N ILE A 180 -22.25 6.59 6.34
CA ILE A 180 -23.19 5.46 6.30
C ILE A 180 -23.31 4.80 7.68
N SER A 181 -22.19 4.56 8.37
CA SER A 181 -22.21 3.91 9.68
C SER A 181 -22.81 4.77 10.80
N THR A 182 -22.82 6.10 10.65
CA THR A 182 -23.32 7.05 11.67
C THR A 182 -24.70 7.63 11.35
N ASN A 183 -25.23 7.42 10.14
CA ASN A 183 -26.47 8.04 9.70
C ASN A 183 -27.69 7.12 9.82
N GLU A 184 -28.66 7.52 10.65
CA GLU A 184 -29.94 6.81 10.89
C GLU A 184 -30.81 6.61 9.63
N LEU A 185 -30.50 7.29 8.52
CA LEU A 185 -31.15 7.09 7.23
C LEU A 185 -30.85 5.71 6.61
N PHE A 186 -29.74 5.07 6.97
CA PHE A 186 -29.26 3.80 6.38
C PHE A 186 -29.35 2.58 7.31
N ALA A 187 -29.68 2.77 8.60
CA ALA A 187 -29.93 1.66 9.52
C ALA A 187 -31.21 0.89 9.11
N PRO A 188 -31.20 -0.47 9.09
CA PRO A 188 -32.38 -1.25 8.75
C PRO A 188 -33.48 -1.02 9.80
N LYS A 189 -34.56 -0.32 9.42
CA LYS A 189 -35.64 0.04 10.35
C LYS A 189 -36.63 -1.11 10.61
N SER A 190 -36.69 -2.13 9.73
CA SER A 190 -37.39 -3.40 9.99
C SER A 190 -37.07 -4.49 8.94
N LYS A 191 -37.42 -5.76 9.21
CA LYS A 191 -37.27 -6.90 8.28
C LYS A 191 -38.26 -6.89 7.09
N SER A 192 -39.22 -5.98 7.03
CA SER A 192 -40.28 -5.94 6.01
C SER A 192 -40.20 -4.72 5.08
N GLU A 193 -39.01 -4.14 4.90
CA GLU A 193 -38.83 -2.98 4.03
C GLU A 193 -38.93 -3.37 2.56
N SER A 194 -39.77 -2.65 1.78
CA SER A 194 -40.01 -2.99 0.38
C SER A 194 -38.79 -2.70 -0.50
N ARG A 195 -38.53 -3.56 -1.49
CA ARG A 195 -37.39 -3.44 -2.43
C ARG A 195 -37.29 -2.06 -3.10
N GLU A 196 -38.40 -1.36 -3.23
CA GLU A 196 -38.49 -0.05 -3.88
C GLU A 196 -37.97 1.09 -2.98
N VAL A 197 -38.22 1.01 -1.67
CA VAL A 197 -37.68 1.96 -0.68
C VAL A 197 -36.16 1.81 -0.55
N TYR A 198 -35.67 0.57 -0.58
CA TYR A 198 -34.24 0.26 -0.59
C TYR A 198 -33.54 0.78 -1.86
N ARG A 199 -34.15 0.60 -3.04
CA ARG A 199 -33.62 1.13 -4.30
C ARG A 199 -33.54 2.66 -4.33
N LYS A 200 -34.61 3.36 -3.91
CA LYS A 200 -34.59 4.84 -3.82
C LYS A 200 -33.53 5.38 -2.86
N ARG A 201 -33.16 4.61 -1.82
CA ARG A 201 -32.06 4.96 -0.91
C ARG A 201 -30.69 4.75 -1.55
N LEU A 202 -30.52 3.67 -2.31
CA LEU A 202 -29.31 3.41 -3.10
C LEU A 202 -29.07 4.52 -4.13
N ASP A 203 -30.11 4.91 -4.88
CA ASP A 203 -30.01 5.97 -5.88
C ASP A 203 -29.62 7.32 -5.25
N LYS A 204 -30.22 7.67 -4.10
CA LYS A 204 -29.84 8.86 -3.32
C LYS A 204 -28.41 8.79 -2.80
N ALA A 205 -27.95 7.63 -2.37
CA ALA A 205 -26.57 7.44 -1.92
C ALA A 205 -25.59 7.60 -3.10
N GLU A 206 -25.93 7.13 -4.30
CA GLU A 206 -25.09 7.33 -5.49
C GLU A 206 -25.07 8.78 -5.97
N GLU A 207 -26.20 9.48 -5.91
CA GLU A 207 -26.29 10.90 -6.25
C GLU A 207 -25.49 11.76 -5.26
N PHE A 208 -25.60 11.46 -3.96
CA PHE A 208 -24.81 12.10 -2.91
C PHE A 208 -23.31 11.83 -3.08
N LYS A 209 -22.91 10.60 -3.42
CA LYS A 209 -21.50 10.27 -3.77
C LYS A 209 -20.98 11.12 -4.93
N LYS A 210 -21.78 11.30 -5.98
CA LYS A 210 -21.42 12.12 -7.15
C LYS A 210 -21.30 13.60 -6.81
N GLU A 211 -22.19 14.13 -5.97
CA GLU A 211 -22.16 15.51 -5.53
C GLU A 211 -20.91 15.82 -4.70
N ILE A 212 -20.63 14.97 -3.70
CA ILE A 212 -19.39 15.06 -2.94
C ILE A 212 -18.22 15.00 -3.93
N HIS A 213 -18.22 14.09 -4.94
CA HIS A 213 -17.10 13.86 -5.88
C HIS A 213 -16.74 15.14 -6.63
N SER A 214 -17.77 15.78 -7.16
CA SER A 214 -17.67 17.04 -7.87
C SER A 214 -17.14 18.18 -7.00
N ARG A 215 -17.60 18.28 -5.75
CA ARG A 215 -17.22 19.38 -4.85
C ARG A 215 -15.73 19.37 -4.47
N PHE A 216 -15.19 18.25 -3.97
CA PHE A 216 -13.78 18.22 -3.57
C PHE A 216 -12.84 18.25 -4.78
N TYR A 217 -13.21 17.63 -5.90
CA TYR A 217 -12.41 17.72 -7.12
C TYR A 217 -12.26 19.18 -7.60
N LYS A 218 -13.33 19.98 -7.46
CA LYS A 218 -13.33 21.41 -7.80
C LYS A 218 -12.45 22.23 -6.85
N GLU A 219 -12.58 22.05 -5.54
CA GLU A 219 -11.75 22.75 -4.53
C GLU A 219 -10.26 22.43 -4.69
N TYR A 220 -9.93 21.17 -4.99
CA TYR A 220 -8.55 20.74 -5.21
C TYR A 220 -7.95 21.37 -6.48
N ARG A 221 -8.69 21.41 -7.60
CA ARG A 221 -8.24 22.09 -8.82
C ARG A 221 -7.98 23.58 -8.61
N GLU A 222 -8.76 24.25 -7.78
CA GLU A 222 -8.51 25.65 -7.44
C GLU A 222 -7.22 25.83 -6.63
N LYS A 223 -6.94 24.95 -5.66
CA LYS A 223 -5.68 24.96 -4.89
C LYS A 223 -4.46 24.72 -5.80
N LEU A 224 -4.55 23.76 -6.74
CA LEU A 224 -3.50 23.52 -7.72
C LEU A 224 -3.27 24.73 -8.66
N ARG A 225 -4.34 25.38 -9.12
CA ARG A 225 -4.22 26.60 -9.93
C ARG A 225 -3.53 27.73 -9.17
N LYS A 226 -3.91 27.95 -7.91
CA LYS A 226 -3.26 28.95 -7.04
C LYS A 226 -1.77 28.63 -6.83
N ASN A 227 -1.42 27.38 -6.58
CA ASN A 227 -0.02 26.97 -6.39
C ASN A 227 0.83 27.05 -7.68
N LYS A 228 0.24 26.80 -8.86
CA LYS A 228 0.92 27.02 -10.15
C LYS A 228 1.14 28.50 -10.47
N LEU A 229 0.21 29.39 -10.08
CA LEU A 229 0.40 30.84 -10.23
C LEU A 229 1.54 31.36 -9.34
N ILE A 230 1.65 30.88 -8.10
CA ILE A 230 2.70 31.30 -7.16
C ILE A 230 4.10 30.90 -7.66
N LYS A 231 4.23 29.75 -8.34
CA LYS A 231 5.50 29.30 -8.94
C LYS A 231 5.89 30.00 -10.25
N LYS A 232 4.96 30.72 -10.91
CA LYS A 232 5.25 31.52 -12.11
C LYS A 232 5.67 32.95 -11.79
N ASN A 233 5.46 33.41 -10.56
CA ASN A 233 5.75 34.77 -10.10
C ASN A 233 6.99 34.84 -9.18
N LYS A 234 7.83 33.80 -9.18
CA LYS A 234 9.17 33.76 -8.62
C LYS A 234 10.15 33.44 -9.73
#